data_AF-A0A1Q5FZN4-F1
#
_entry.id   AF-A0A1Q5FZN4-F1
#
_cell.length_a   1.000
_cell.length_b   1.000
_cell.length_c   1.000
_cell.angle_alpha   90.00
_cell.angle_beta   90.00
_cell.angle_gamma   90.00
#
_symmetry.space_group_name_H-M   'P 1'
#
loop_
_entity.id
_entity.type
_entity.pdbx_description
1 polymer ?
#
loop_
_entity_poly.entity_id
_entity_poly.type
_entity_poly.pdbx_seq_one_letter_code
_entity_poly.pdbx_strand_id
1 'polypeptide(L)' 'MRPDPAQRERLVEIRDNLVARITEAEQQGWLGEIEGLQVSLTGAEAKIRQIDDSSPVPGPVHLGLPTTRKS' A
#
# COMPACT_ATOMS: atom_id res chain seq x y z
N MET A 1 2.92 15.11 7.13
CA MET A 1 1.95 15.09 6.01
C MET A 1 1.10 13.84 6.22
N ARG A 2 -0.22 13.95 6.33
CA ARG A 2 -1.09 12.78 6.55
C ARG A 2 -1.32 12.09 5.19
N PRO A 3 -1.31 10.75 5.10
CA PRO A 3 -1.63 10.07 3.84
C PRO A 3 -3.06 10.43 3.38
N ASP A 4 -3.23 10.62 2.07
CA ASP A 4 -4.48 11.02 1.44
C ASP A 4 -5.44 9.82 1.37
N PRO A 5 -6.66 9.89 1.94
CA PRO A 5 -7.65 8.82 1.85
C PRO A 5 -7.99 8.43 0.40
N ALA A 6 -7.97 9.36 -0.55
CA ALA A 6 -8.20 9.05 -1.96
C ALA A 6 -7.07 8.19 -2.57
N GLN A 7 -5.85 8.30 -2.03
CA GLN A 7 -4.72 7.45 -2.45
C GLN A 7 -4.93 6.01 -1.99
N ARG A 8 -5.51 5.81 -0.81
CA ARG A 8 -5.83 4.48 -0.28
C ARG A 8 -6.88 3.78 -1.13
N GLU A 9 -7.98 4.47 -1.43
CA GLU A 9 -9.09 3.93 -2.22
C GLU A 9 -8.60 3.46 -3.60
N ARG A 10 -7.80 4.29 -4.28
CA ARG A 10 -7.20 3.92 -5.56
C ARG A 10 -6.29 2.68 -5.49
N LEU A 11 -5.52 2.51 -4.41
CA LEU A 11 -4.68 1.33 -4.25
C LEU A 11 -5.51 0.07 -4.01
N VAL A 12 -6.64 0.18 -3.33
CA VAL A 12 -7.61 -0.92 -3.15
C VAL A 12 -8.19 -1.33 -4.50
N GLU A 13 -8.59 -0.39 -5.33
CA GLU A 13 -9.08 -0.68 -6.70
C GLU A 13 -8.01 -1.40 -7.55
N ILE A 14 -6.75 -0.96 -7.46
CA ILE A 14 -5.63 -1.60 -8.16
C ILE A 14 -5.43 -3.04 -7.64
N ARG A 15 -5.45 -3.25 -6.33
CA ARG A 15 -5.35 -4.59 -5.71
C ARG A 15 -6.44 -5.52 -6.24
N ASP A 16 -7.69 -5.06 -6.26
CA ASP A 16 -8.82 -5.87 -6.68
C ASP A 16 -8.73 -6.22 -8.18
N ASN A 17 -8.27 -5.28 -9.01
CA ASN A 17 -7.98 -5.56 -10.42
C ASN A 17 -6.87 -6.60 -10.60
N LEU A 18 -5.78 -6.51 -9.81
CA LEU A 18 -4.68 -7.47 -9.88
C LEU A 18 -5.13 -8.89 -9.51
N VAL A 19 -5.96 -9.03 -8.47
CA VAL A 19 -6.56 -10.32 -8.09
C VAL A 19 -7.40 -10.90 -9.22
N ALA A 20 -8.23 -10.08 -9.85
CA ALA A 20 -9.03 -10.52 -11.00
C ALA A 20 -8.15 -10.99 -12.17
N ARG A 21 -7.08 -10.25 -12.48
CA ARG A 21 -6.15 -10.61 -13.55
C ARG A 21 -5.33 -11.87 -13.26
N ILE A 22 -4.94 -12.10 -12.00
CA ILE A 22 -4.30 -13.36 -11.60
C ILE A 22 -5.26 -14.53 -11.84
N THR A 23 -6.50 -14.38 -11.40
CA THR A 23 -7.54 -15.42 -11.56
C THR A 23 -7.81 -15.72 -13.04
N GLU A 24 -7.79 -14.71 -13.91
CA GLU A 24 -7.91 -14.88 -15.35
C GLU A 24 -6.68 -15.58 -15.95
N ALA A 25 -5.47 -15.15 -15.57
CA ALA A 25 -4.23 -15.75 -16.05
C ALA A 25 -4.11 -17.23 -15.63
N GLU A 26 -4.56 -17.59 -14.42
CA GLU A 26 -4.63 -18.99 -13.96
C GLU A 26 -5.59 -19.81 -14.82
N GLN A 27 -6.79 -19.28 -15.11
CA GLN A 27 -7.78 -19.97 -15.95
C GLN A 27 -7.32 -20.15 -17.40
N GLN A 28 -6.59 -19.17 -17.94
CA GLN A 28 -6.08 -19.19 -19.32
C GLN A 28 -4.72 -19.88 -19.46
N GLY A 29 -4.09 -20.27 -18.34
CA GLY A 29 -2.76 -20.90 -18.34
C GLY A 29 -1.62 -19.93 -18.71
N TRP A 30 -1.79 -18.63 -18.50
CA TRP A 30 -0.77 -17.61 -18.77
C TRP A 30 0.24 -17.49 -17.63
N LEU A 31 0.99 -18.57 -17.40
CA LEU A 31 1.90 -18.70 -16.25
C LEU A 31 2.96 -17.58 -16.19
N GLY A 32 3.41 -17.09 -17.35
CA GLY A 32 4.41 -16.01 -17.43
C GLY A 32 3.91 -14.65 -16.93
N GLU A 33 2.60 -14.40 -16.95
CA GLU A 33 2.01 -13.15 -16.45
C GLU A 33 1.75 -13.21 -14.94
N ILE A 34 1.50 -14.40 -14.39
CA ILE A 34 1.11 -14.59 -12.98
C ILE A 34 2.20 -14.07 -12.03
N GLU A 35 3.47 -14.39 -12.27
CA GLU A 35 4.56 -13.96 -11.38
C GLU A 35 4.63 -12.42 -11.28
N GLY A 36 4.55 -11.72 -12.43
CA GLY A 36 4.57 -10.26 -12.46
C GLY A 36 3.35 -9.63 -11.77
N LEU A 37 2.18 -10.25 -11.93
CA LEU A 37 0.95 -9.81 -11.27
C LEU A 37 1.00 -10.02 -9.75
N GLN A 38 1.56 -11.13 -9.27
CA GLN A 38 1.73 -11.42 -7.84
C GLN A 38 2.72 -10.46 -7.16
N VAL A 39 3.82 -10.13 -7.83
CA VAL A 39 4.77 -9.11 -7.35
C VAL A 39 4.08 -7.76 -7.21
N SER A 40 3.30 -7.38 -8.23
CA SER A 40 2.54 -6.13 -8.24
C SER A 40 1.48 -6.10 -7.13
N LEU A 41 0.78 -7.21 -6.90
CA LEU A 41 -0.21 -7.36 -5.84
C LEU A 41 0.43 -7.19 -4.46
N THR A 42 1.54 -7.88 -4.21
CA THR A 42 2.30 -7.76 -2.96
C THR A 42 2.73 -6.31 -2.70
N GLY A 43 3.20 -5.61 -3.74
CA GLY A 43 3.56 -4.18 -3.64
C GLY A 43 2.37 -3.28 -3.33
N ALA A 44 1.21 -3.51 -3.96
CA ALA A 44 0.00 -2.75 -3.70
C ALA A 44 -0.49 -2.94 -2.26
N GLU A 45 -0.52 -4.18 -1.76
CA GLU A 45 -0.89 -4.47 -0.38
C GLU A 45 0.05 -3.85 0.65
N ALA A 46 1.36 -3.91 0.40
CA ALA A 46 2.36 -3.30 1.28
C ALA A 46 2.13 -1.78 1.40
N LYS A 47 1.77 -1.12 0.30
CA LYS A 47 1.50 0.32 0.29
C LYS A 47 0.20 0.68 1.00
N ILE A 48 -0.84 -0.15 0.90
CA ILE A 48 -2.09 0.01 1.67
C ILE A 48 -1.78 -0.11 3.17
N ARG A 49 -1.05 -1.15 3.58
CA ARG A 49 -0.63 -1.35 4.99
C ARG A 49 0.15 -0.14 5.51
N GLN A 50 1.09 0.39 4.72
CA GLN A 50 1.84 1.58 5.10
C GLN A 50 0.95 2.81 5.34
N ILE A 51 -0.08 3.04 4.51
CA ILE A 51 -1.03 4.14 4.68
C ILE A 51 -1.88 3.94 5.93
N ASP A 52 -2.32 2.70 6.17
CA ASP A 52 -3.13 2.34 7.34
C ASP A 52 -2.33 2.54 8.64
N ASP A 53 -1.07 2.10 8.68
CA ASP A 53 -0.17 2.28 9.83
C ASP A 53 0.24 3.75 10.05
N SER A 54 0.25 4.55 8.98
CA SER A 54 0.56 5.99 9.03
C SER A 54 -0.64 6.86 9.44
N SER A 55 -1.80 6.27 9.67
CA SER A 55 -2.99 6.98 10.14
C SER A 55 -2.88 7.27 11.65
N PRO A 56 -2.71 8.54 12.08
CA PRO A 56 -2.57 8.82 13.50
C PRO A 56 -3.92 8.56 14.21
N VAL A 57 -3.90 7.69 15.21
CA VAL A 57 -4.89 7.70 16.30
C VAL A 57 -4.90 9.12 16.87
N PRO A 58 -6.08 9.76 17.09
CA PRO A 58 -6.15 11.05 17.76
C PRO A 58 -5.85 10.88 19.26
N GLY A 59 -4.61 10.53 19.58
CA GLY A 59 -4.02 10.66 20.90
C GLY A 59 -3.11 11.89 20.91
N PRO A 60 -2.93 12.56 22.06
CA PRO A 60 -2.08 13.74 22.14
C PRO A 60 -0.64 13.34 21.78
N VAL A 61 -0.23 13.69 20.55
CA VAL A 61 1.16 13.63 20.12
C VAL A 61 1.94 14.67 20.93
N HIS A 62 2.62 14.21 21.98
CA HIS A 62 3.58 15.02 22.70
C HIS A 62 4.80 15.21 21.81
N LEU A 63 4.80 16.32 21.05
CA LEU A 63 5.88 16.71 20.17
C LEU A 63 7.07 17.15 21.05
N GLY A 64 7.96 16.20 21.40
CA GLY A 64 9.25 16.53 21.98
C GLY A 64 10.01 17.42 21.01
N LEU A 65 10.34 18.66 21.43
CA LEU A 65 11.10 19.61 20.62
C LEU A 65 12.42 19.00 20.15
N PRO A 66 12.83 19.20 18.88
CA PRO A 66 14.17 18.82 18.44
C PRO A 66 15.20 19.75 19.08
N THR A 67 16.03 19.22 19.99
CA THR A 67 17.28 19.90 20.38
C THR A 67 18.26 19.78 19.23
N THR A 68 18.47 20.87 18.49
CA THR A 68 19.59 20.96 17.54
C THR A 68 20.89 21.01 18.34
N ARG A 69 21.70 19.95 18.26
CA ARG A 69 23.06 19.96 18.81
C ARG A 69 23.98 20.58 17.76
N LYS A 70 24.45 21.81 18.02
CA LYS A 70 25.52 22.45 17.24
C LYS A 70 26.84 21.71 17.47
N SER A 71 27.64 21.58 16.41
CA SER A 71 29.09 21.36 16.47
C SER A 71 29.79 22.42 15.64
#